data_AF-A0A2D6TSM5-F1
#
_entry.id   AF-A0A2D6TSM5-F1
#
_cell.length_a   1.000
_cell.length_b   1.000
_cell.length_c   1.000
_cell.angle_alpha   90.00
_cell.angle_beta   90.00
_cell.angle_gamma   90.00
#
_symmetry.space_group_name_H-M   'P 1'
#
loop_
_entity.id
_entity.type
_entity.pdbx_description
1 polymer ?
#
loop_
_entity_poly.entity_id
_entity_poly.type
_entity_poly.pdbx_seq_one_letter_code
_entity_poly.pdbx_strand_id
1 'polypeptide(L)'
;MSLAYESNIKANTALEMTRYVATLSYVRGKGIDVFMALQLYAGVMVEAALYFESPLDALESILEKFTARMPKKPYSGNLPLFVCPPAYIVEDNAERGRELARQLMCDWEHDIYGFVDLITYLTYHNLCEWDNQDIPLDESSRLIIECAWRAMAYEIAAQELCDASLDHMMIKQEWELADCLVSLSGAAGHYLSKDHSGRAEKSPEDRLYVGEFTGMRFPVQFDEVVYVMTREAARHGVTNGEDWRGGLAANDCPAYAPVDVVKSFSPYCDSLLPILRMDKGCDYAVACAKAAGRMIAVVSGGEEPEIAPVISKPLALAAMMEMYKSSMA
;
A
#
# COMPACT_ATOMS: atom_id res chain seq x y z
N MET A 1 -5.14 -20.01 -30.21
CA MET A 1 -4.46 -18.79 -30.70
C MET A 1 -3.42 -19.18 -31.75
N SER A 2 -3.05 -18.28 -32.67
CA SER A 2 -1.92 -18.57 -33.57
C SER A 2 -0.59 -18.31 -32.84
N LEU A 3 0.47 -19.07 -33.14
CA LEU A 3 1.79 -18.88 -32.54
C LEU A 3 2.33 -17.45 -32.72
N ALA A 4 1.99 -16.80 -33.84
CA ALA A 4 2.36 -15.41 -34.11
C ALA A 4 1.64 -14.41 -33.16
N TYR A 5 0.40 -14.71 -32.77
CA TYR A 5 -0.37 -13.89 -31.84
C TYR A 5 0.20 -13.97 -30.42
N GLU A 6 0.48 -15.20 -29.93
CA GLU A 6 1.10 -15.41 -28.61
C GLU A 6 2.50 -14.76 -28.52
N SER A 7 3.29 -14.85 -29.59
CA SER A 7 4.60 -14.20 -29.65
C SER A 7 4.50 -12.68 -29.60
N ASN A 8 3.44 -12.09 -30.16
CA ASN A 8 3.23 -10.65 -30.19
C ASN A 8 2.82 -10.12 -28.81
N ILE A 9 1.89 -10.81 -28.13
CA ILE A 9 1.49 -10.47 -26.75
C ILE A 9 2.70 -10.49 -25.81
N LYS A 10 3.52 -11.55 -25.86
CA LYS A 10 4.74 -11.66 -25.06
C LYS A 10 5.70 -10.49 -25.29
N ALA A 11 5.94 -10.13 -26.55
CA ALA A 11 6.84 -9.04 -26.91
C ALA A 11 6.31 -7.68 -26.44
N ASN A 12 5.02 -7.40 -26.64
CA ASN A 12 4.40 -6.13 -26.22
C ASN A 12 4.40 -6.00 -24.70
N THR A 13 4.00 -7.06 -23.98
CA THR A 13 4.00 -7.09 -22.52
C THR A 13 5.40 -6.81 -21.96
N ALA A 14 6.43 -7.47 -22.52
CA ALA A 14 7.81 -7.24 -22.12
C ALA A 14 8.30 -5.81 -22.38
N LEU A 15 7.94 -5.25 -23.53
CA LEU A 15 8.31 -3.89 -23.91
C LEU A 15 7.65 -2.85 -23.01
N GLU A 16 6.35 -2.99 -22.77
CA GLU A 16 5.56 -2.08 -21.94
C GLU A 16 6.01 -2.13 -20.48
N MET A 17 6.18 -3.33 -19.93
CA MET A 17 6.67 -3.50 -18.56
C MET A 17 8.04 -2.85 -18.36
N THR A 18 9.00 -3.14 -19.23
CA THR A 18 10.36 -2.57 -19.13
C THR A 18 10.33 -1.04 -19.30
N ARG A 19 9.55 -0.51 -20.25
CA ARG A 19 9.41 0.94 -20.45
C ARG A 19 8.78 1.62 -19.25
N TYR A 20 7.71 1.06 -18.71
CA TYR A 20 6.98 1.64 -17.59
C TYR A 20 7.85 1.68 -16.34
N VAL A 21 8.48 0.55 -15.99
CA VAL A 21 9.39 0.48 -14.85
C VAL A 21 10.55 1.45 -15.01
N ALA A 22 11.20 1.48 -16.17
CA ALA A 22 12.30 2.41 -16.44
C ALA A 22 11.85 3.88 -16.35
N THR A 23 10.65 4.20 -16.84
CA THR A 23 10.13 5.58 -16.83
C THR A 23 9.86 6.06 -15.40
N LEU A 24 9.19 5.23 -14.59
CA LEU A 24 8.85 5.61 -13.21
C LEU A 24 10.08 5.66 -12.30
N SER A 25 11.03 4.74 -12.47
CA SER A 25 12.23 4.68 -11.66
C SER A 25 13.36 5.62 -12.14
N TYR A 26 13.19 6.33 -13.26
CA TYR A 26 14.23 7.23 -13.75
C TYR A 26 14.33 8.51 -12.93
N VAL A 27 15.50 8.73 -12.34
CA VAL A 27 15.87 9.96 -11.66
C VAL A 27 16.83 10.75 -12.54
N ARG A 28 16.39 11.95 -12.94
CA ARG A 28 17.16 12.84 -13.83
C ARG A 28 18.56 13.08 -13.27
N GLY A 29 19.58 12.73 -14.05
CA GLY A 29 20.99 12.89 -13.69
C GLY A 29 21.55 11.85 -12.71
N LYS A 30 20.73 10.91 -12.23
CA LYS A 30 21.16 9.79 -11.36
C LYS A 30 20.95 8.40 -11.98
N GLY A 31 20.13 8.30 -13.03
CA GLY A 31 19.83 7.03 -13.70
C GLY A 31 18.61 6.36 -13.10
N ILE A 32 18.56 5.03 -13.15
CA ILE A 32 17.44 4.24 -12.61
C ILE A 32 17.61 4.09 -11.10
N ASP A 33 16.58 4.47 -10.34
CA ASP A 33 16.41 4.08 -8.94
C ASP A 33 16.03 2.60 -8.90
N VAL A 34 17.06 1.76 -8.71
CA VAL A 34 16.89 0.31 -8.69
C VAL A 34 15.95 -0.14 -7.59
N PHE A 35 15.92 0.55 -6.46
CA PHE A 35 15.08 0.10 -5.36
C PHE A 35 13.61 0.38 -5.61
N MET A 36 13.29 1.54 -6.19
CA MET A 36 11.95 1.81 -6.71
C MET A 36 11.54 0.78 -7.78
N ALA A 37 12.47 0.43 -8.69
CA ALA A 37 12.20 -0.60 -9.70
C ALA A 37 11.89 -1.98 -9.08
N LEU A 38 12.61 -2.39 -8.04
CA LEU A 38 12.31 -3.62 -7.28
C LEU A 38 10.90 -3.59 -6.67
N GLN A 39 10.47 -2.45 -6.14
CA GLN A 39 9.12 -2.29 -5.57
C GLN A 39 8.03 -2.35 -6.65
N LEU A 40 8.28 -1.77 -7.83
CA LEU A 40 7.38 -1.88 -8.98
C LEU A 40 7.24 -3.35 -9.44
N TYR A 41 8.35 -4.08 -9.55
CA TYR A 41 8.31 -5.50 -9.89
C TYR A 41 7.60 -6.34 -8.84
N ALA A 42 7.83 -6.06 -7.55
CA ALA A 42 7.10 -6.68 -6.45
C ALA A 42 5.58 -6.45 -6.59
N GLY A 43 5.17 -5.21 -6.91
CA GLY A 43 3.78 -4.89 -7.21
C GLY A 43 3.19 -5.74 -8.35
N VAL A 44 3.92 -5.89 -9.46
CA VAL A 44 3.48 -6.74 -10.58
C VAL A 44 3.27 -8.20 -10.15
N MET A 45 4.18 -8.74 -9.33
CA MET A 45 4.06 -10.10 -8.80
C MET A 45 2.86 -10.26 -7.86
N VAL A 46 2.62 -9.28 -7.00
CA VAL A 46 1.48 -9.28 -6.07
C VAL A 46 0.15 -9.24 -6.81
N GLU A 47 0.02 -8.40 -7.84
CA GLU A 47 -1.21 -8.36 -8.62
C GLU A 47 -1.46 -9.66 -9.38
N ALA A 48 -0.41 -10.25 -9.96
CA ALA A 48 -0.52 -11.56 -10.59
C ALA A 48 -0.97 -12.64 -9.60
N ALA A 49 -0.47 -12.59 -8.35
CA ALA A 49 -0.86 -13.51 -7.29
C ALA A 49 -2.33 -13.34 -6.87
N LEU A 50 -2.84 -12.10 -6.82
CA LEU A 50 -4.22 -11.79 -6.45
C LEU A 50 -5.26 -12.31 -7.47
N TYR A 51 -4.84 -12.69 -8.67
CA TYR A 51 -5.71 -13.33 -9.66
C TYR A 51 -6.07 -14.79 -9.30
N PHE A 52 -5.35 -15.41 -8.36
CA PHE A 52 -5.58 -16.78 -7.93
C PHE A 52 -6.46 -16.84 -6.68
N GLU A 53 -7.13 -17.97 -6.47
CA GLU A 53 -8.02 -18.18 -5.31
C GLU A 53 -7.32 -18.08 -3.95
N SER A 54 -6.05 -18.50 -3.89
CA SER A 54 -5.19 -18.35 -2.70
C SER A 54 -4.00 -17.44 -3.04
N PRO A 55 -4.12 -16.11 -2.83
CA PRO A 55 -3.07 -15.17 -3.22
C PRO A 55 -1.74 -15.37 -2.50
N LEU A 56 -1.77 -15.80 -1.24
CA LEU A 56 -0.55 -16.03 -0.45
C LEU A 56 0.24 -17.23 -0.99
N ASP A 57 -0.44 -18.36 -1.24
CA ASP A 57 0.19 -19.56 -1.82
C ASP A 57 0.67 -19.30 -3.25
N ALA A 58 -0.10 -18.52 -4.02
CA ALA A 58 0.27 -18.10 -5.36
C ALA A 58 1.52 -17.22 -5.35
N LEU A 59 1.60 -16.24 -4.44
CA LEU A 59 2.79 -15.39 -4.30
C LEU A 59 4.02 -16.20 -3.90
N GLU A 60 3.89 -17.11 -2.93
CA GLU A 60 4.97 -18.02 -2.55
C GLU A 60 5.47 -18.80 -3.77
N SER A 61 4.55 -19.39 -4.54
CA SER A 61 4.87 -20.13 -5.76
C SER A 61 5.55 -19.25 -6.82
N ILE A 62 5.12 -18.00 -7.00
CA ILE A 62 5.73 -17.03 -7.93
C ILE A 62 7.18 -16.73 -7.50
N LEU A 63 7.40 -16.48 -6.21
CA LEU A 63 8.71 -16.16 -5.65
C LEU A 63 9.65 -17.38 -5.67
N GLU A 64 9.14 -18.59 -5.45
CA GLU A 64 9.89 -19.83 -5.65
C GLU A 64 10.31 -19.99 -7.11
N LYS A 65 9.41 -19.75 -8.06
CA LYS A 65 9.72 -19.82 -9.50
C LYS A 65 10.73 -18.76 -9.92
N PHE A 66 10.68 -17.58 -9.30
CA PHE A 66 11.64 -16.50 -9.51
C PHE A 66 13.01 -16.86 -8.95
N THR A 67 13.08 -17.33 -7.70
CA THR A 67 14.35 -17.68 -7.04
C THR A 67 15.00 -18.94 -7.63
N ALA A 68 14.22 -19.91 -8.12
CA ALA A 68 14.73 -21.12 -8.77
C ALA A 68 15.54 -20.82 -10.03
N ARG A 69 15.31 -19.67 -10.69
CA ARG A 69 16.03 -19.24 -11.88
C ARG A 69 17.34 -18.51 -11.57
N MET A 70 17.55 -18.11 -10.32
CA MET A 70 18.70 -17.29 -9.92
C MET A 70 19.99 -18.12 -9.82
N PRO A 71 21.12 -17.63 -10.37
CA PRO A 71 22.42 -18.29 -10.20
C PRO A 71 22.98 -18.17 -8.77
N LYS A 72 22.55 -17.16 -8.00
CA LYS A 72 22.91 -16.93 -6.60
C LYS A 72 21.63 -16.99 -5.77
N LYS A 73 21.68 -17.61 -4.58
CA LYS A 73 20.54 -17.59 -3.66
C LYS A 73 20.33 -16.18 -3.09
N PRO A 74 19.09 -15.78 -2.79
CA PRO A 74 18.83 -14.53 -2.06
C PRO A 74 19.60 -14.47 -0.74
N TYR A 75 20.02 -13.26 -0.37
CA TYR A 75 20.71 -13.00 0.89
C TYR A 75 19.91 -13.52 2.09
N SER A 76 20.55 -14.30 2.98
CA SER A 76 19.91 -15.01 4.09
C SER A 76 20.04 -14.32 5.46
N GLY A 77 20.78 -13.23 5.54
CA GLY A 77 20.95 -12.48 6.80
C GLY A 77 19.76 -11.58 7.11
N ASN A 78 19.77 -11.00 8.31
CA ASN A 78 18.78 -10.00 8.71
C ASN A 78 18.98 -8.74 7.88
N LEU A 79 17.89 -8.24 7.28
CA LEU A 79 17.91 -6.92 6.67
C LEU A 79 17.96 -5.85 7.78
N PRO A 80 18.89 -4.89 7.70
CA PRO A 80 18.85 -3.74 8.58
C PRO A 80 17.54 -2.96 8.43
N LEU A 81 17.02 -2.42 9.53
CA LEU A 81 15.74 -1.69 9.58
C LEU A 81 15.67 -0.48 8.64
N PHE A 82 16.82 0.08 8.27
CA PHE A 82 16.92 1.24 7.37
C PHE A 82 16.98 0.87 5.89
N VAL A 83 17.04 -0.43 5.55
CA VAL A 83 17.18 -0.86 4.16
C VAL A 83 15.91 -0.63 3.36
N CYS A 84 14.73 -0.82 3.98
CA CYS A 84 13.46 -0.52 3.33
C CYS A 84 13.04 0.93 3.58
N PRO A 85 12.41 1.61 2.58
CA PRO A 85 11.89 2.94 2.82
C PRO A 85 10.65 2.84 3.72
N PRO A 86 10.14 3.99 4.19
CA PRO A 86 8.87 4.07 4.88
C PRO A 86 7.73 3.30 4.19
N ALA A 87 6.81 2.75 5.00
CA ALA A 87 5.69 1.92 4.55
C ALA A 87 4.90 2.56 3.40
N TYR A 88 4.60 3.86 3.48
CA TYR A 88 3.84 4.58 2.47
C TYR A 88 4.57 4.66 1.11
N ILE A 89 5.91 4.67 1.07
CA ILE A 89 6.68 4.63 -0.17
C ILE A 89 6.65 3.23 -0.79
N VAL A 90 6.84 2.18 0.03
CA VAL A 90 6.77 0.80 -0.45
C VAL A 90 5.39 0.53 -1.06
N GLU A 91 4.33 0.90 -0.34
CA GLU A 91 2.96 0.76 -0.81
C GLU A 91 2.66 1.66 -2.01
N ASP A 92 3.20 2.89 -2.07
CA ASP A 92 3.00 3.76 -3.22
C ASP A 92 3.56 3.14 -4.51
N ASN A 93 4.83 2.71 -4.45
CA ASN A 93 5.50 2.12 -5.60
C ASN A 93 4.96 0.74 -5.96
N ALA A 94 4.65 -0.11 -4.97
CA ALA A 94 4.05 -1.41 -5.24
C ALA A 94 2.69 -1.28 -5.94
N GLU A 95 1.81 -0.38 -5.50
CA GLU A 95 0.52 -0.17 -6.16
C GLU A 95 0.67 0.33 -7.62
N ARG A 96 1.66 1.18 -7.93
CA ARG A 96 1.95 1.57 -9.32
C ARG A 96 2.36 0.37 -10.18
N GLY A 97 3.09 -0.58 -9.60
CA GLY A 97 3.42 -1.85 -10.23
C GLY A 97 2.19 -2.74 -10.44
N ARG A 98 1.28 -2.77 -9.46
CA ARG A 98 0.00 -3.49 -9.56
C ARG A 98 -0.94 -2.90 -10.62
N GLU A 99 -1.00 -1.58 -10.71
CA GLU A 99 -1.74 -0.89 -11.78
C GLU A 99 -1.23 -1.28 -13.16
N LEU A 100 0.10 -1.27 -13.35
CA LEU A 100 0.71 -1.78 -14.58
C LEU A 100 0.30 -3.24 -14.84
N ALA A 101 0.38 -4.11 -13.84
CA ALA A 101 0.02 -5.52 -14.01
C ALA A 101 -1.43 -5.71 -14.45
N ARG A 102 -2.39 -4.98 -13.85
CA ARG A 102 -3.79 -5.02 -14.28
C ARG A 102 -3.96 -4.65 -15.75
N GLN A 103 -3.27 -3.61 -16.21
CA GLN A 103 -3.30 -3.19 -17.61
C GLN A 103 -2.76 -4.27 -18.53
N LEU A 104 -1.61 -4.85 -18.16
CA LEU A 104 -0.97 -5.90 -18.96
C LEU A 104 -1.80 -7.18 -18.98
N MET A 105 -2.38 -7.58 -17.85
CA MET A 105 -3.10 -8.84 -17.68
C MET A 105 -4.38 -8.93 -18.53
N CYS A 106 -4.94 -7.80 -19.00
CA CYS A 106 -6.06 -7.80 -19.95
C CYS A 106 -5.76 -8.61 -21.22
N ASP A 107 -4.51 -8.64 -21.68
CA ASP A 107 -4.11 -9.43 -22.86
C ASP A 107 -3.86 -10.92 -22.53
N TRP A 108 -3.91 -11.29 -21.24
CA TRP A 108 -3.54 -12.60 -20.72
C TRP A 108 -4.66 -13.32 -19.97
N GLU A 109 -5.91 -12.86 -20.07
CA GLU A 109 -7.07 -13.41 -19.34
C GLU A 109 -7.19 -14.94 -19.43
N HIS A 110 -6.73 -15.55 -20.53
CA HIS A 110 -6.79 -16.99 -20.76
C HIS A 110 -5.49 -17.75 -20.45
N ASP A 111 -4.40 -17.06 -20.10
CA ASP A 111 -3.09 -17.67 -19.80
C ASP A 111 -2.33 -16.88 -18.71
N ILE A 112 -2.92 -16.77 -17.53
CA ILE A 112 -2.27 -16.10 -16.38
C ILE A 112 -0.95 -16.77 -15.98
N TYR A 113 -0.82 -18.09 -16.17
CA TYR A 113 0.42 -18.81 -15.88
C TYR A 113 1.54 -18.39 -16.83
N GLY A 114 1.24 -18.19 -18.12
CA GLY A 114 2.17 -17.63 -19.09
C GLY A 114 2.60 -16.20 -18.75
N PHE A 115 1.68 -15.39 -18.23
CA PHE A 115 1.99 -14.04 -17.73
C PHE A 115 2.98 -14.10 -16.56
N VAL A 116 2.69 -14.94 -15.56
CA VAL A 116 3.59 -15.20 -14.42
C VAL A 116 4.98 -15.63 -14.87
N ASP A 117 5.06 -16.53 -15.85
CA ASP A 117 6.33 -16.98 -16.40
C ASP A 117 7.11 -15.86 -17.10
N LEU A 118 6.42 -14.99 -17.84
CA LEU A 118 7.03 -13.84 -18.47
C LEU A 118 7.55 -12.82 -17.44
N ILE A 119 6.74 -12.42 -16.46
CA ILE A 119 7.14 -11.40 -15.49
C ILE A 119 8.30 -11.88 -14.61
N THR A 120 8.31 -13.16 -14.22
CA THR A 120 9.40 -13.73 -13.41
C THR A 120 10.69 -13.83 -14.24
N TYR A 121 10.58 -14.18 -15.53
CA TYR A 121 11.71 -14.18 -16.45
C TYR A 121 12.29 -12.77 -16.69
N LEU A 122 11.44 -11.78 -16.97
CA LEU A 122 11.87 -10.40 -17.20
C LEU A 122 12.53 -9.80 -15.95
N THR A 123 11.92 -9.99 -14.79
CA THR A 123 12.47 -9.51 -13.53
C THR A 123 13.84 -10.12 -13.26
N TYR A 124 13.97 -11.44 -13.40
CA TYR A 124 15.25 -12.14 -13.30
C TYR A 124 16.29 -11.55 -14.25
N HIS A 125 15.95 -11.37 -15.53
CA HIS A 125 16.90 -10.89 -16.53
C HIS A 125 17.39 -9.47 -16.21
N ASN A 126 16.50 -8.57 -15.79
CA ASN A 126 16.89 -7.21 -15.39
C ASN A 126 17.82 -7.20 -14.17
N LEU A 127 17.58 -8.08 -13.19
CA LEU A 127 18.46 -8.21 -12.03
C LEU A 127 19.84 -8.74 -12.42
N CYS A 128 19.94 -9.66 -13.38
CA CYS A 128 21.24 -10.08 -13.92
C CYS A 128 21.97 -8.96 -14.66
N GLU A 129 21.25 -8.12 -15.40
CA GLU A 129 21.84 -6.94 -16.04
C GLU A 129 22.33 -5.91 -15.02
N TRP A 130 21.66 -5.78 -13.87
CA TRP A 130 22.12 -4.94 -12.76
C TRP A 130 23.34 -5.54 -12.04
N ASP A 131 23.44 -6.87 -11.90
CA ASP A 131 24.65 -7.54 -11.37
C ASP A 131 25.87 -7.27 -12.25
N ASN A 132 25.68 -7.18 -13.58
CA ASN A 132 26.73 -6.75 -14.53
C ASN A 132 27.15 -5.28 -14.35
N GLN A 133 26.39 -4.49 -13.57
CA GLN A 133 26.63 -3.09 -13.24
C GLN A 133 26.98 -2.89 -11.76
N ASP A 134 27.51 -3.94 -11.12
CA ASP A 134 27.95 -3.95 -9.71
C ASP A 134 26.83 -3.76 -8.67
N ILE A 135 25.58 -4.06 -9.03
CA ILE A 135 24.44 -4.08 -8.09
C ILE A 135 24.17 -5.54 -7.65
N PRO A 136 24.38 -5.91 -6.38
CA PRO A 136 24.38 -7.31 -5.97
C PRO A 136 23.06 -8.03 -6.22
N LEU A 137 23.12 -9.13 -6.97
CA LEU A 137 21.96 -9.96 -7.29
C LEU A 137 21.28 -10.60 -6.07
N ASP A 138 22.06 -11.07 -5.10
CA ASP A 138 21.58 -11.74 -3.89
C ASP A 138 20.86 -10.77 -2.95
N GLU A 139 21.34 -9.54 -2.84
CA GLU A 139 20.66 -8.47 -2.10
C GLU A 139 19.40 -8.00 -2.84
N SER A 140 19.49 -7.74 -4.15
CA SER A 140 18.35 -7.30 -4.97
C SER A 140 17.21 -8.33 -4.96
N SER A 141 17.55 -9.62 -5.09
CA SER A 141 16.57 -10.71 -5.02
C SER A 141 15.96 -10.86 -3.63
N ARG A 142 16.72 -10.61 -2.55
CA ARG A 142 16.17 -10.56 -1.20
C ARG A 142 15.20 -9.39 -1.02
N LEU A 143 15.53 -8.22 -1.54
CA LEU A 143 14.71 -7.02 -1.40
C LEU A 143 13.39 -7.08 -2.15
N ILE A 144 13.37 -7.63 -3.37
CA ILE A 144 12.10 -7.82 -4.09
C ILE A 144 11.17 -8.80 -3.38
N ILE A 145 11.71 -9.89 -2.81
CA ILE A 145 10.94 -10.87 -2.02
C ILE A 145 10.27 -10.16 -0.83
N GLU A 146 11.03 -9.33 -0.10
CA GLU A 146 10.50 -8.60 1.04
C GLU A 146 9.48 -7.52 0.65
N CYS A 147 9.73 -6.79 -0.43
CA CYS A 147 8.75 -5.83 -0.95
C CYS A 147 7.46 -6.53 -1.39
N ALA A 148 7.55 -7.70 -2.01
CA ALA A 148 6.39 -8.46 -2.46
C ALA A 148 5.55 -8.98 -1.28
N TRP A 149 6.19 -9.56 -0.27
CA TRP A 149 5.49 -10.00 0.95
C TRP A 149 4.84 -8.83 1.69
N ARG A 150 5.53 -7.69 1.81
CA ARG A 150 4.98 -6.50 2.48
C ARG A 150 3.81 -5.90 1.71
N ALA A 151 3.91 -5.79 0.39
CA ALA A 151 2.82 -5.31 -0.47
C ALA A 151 1.60 -6.24 -0.42
N MET A 152 1.81 -7.56 -0.42
CA MET A 152 0.73 -8.53 -0.20
C MET A 152 0.10 -8.37 1.19
N ALA A 153 0.91 -8.18 2.23
CA ALA A 153 0.40 -7.95 3.58
C ALA A 153 -0.51 -6.71 3.66
N TYR A 154 -0.18 -5.61 2.97
CA TYR A 154 -1.08 -4.45 2.91
C TYR A 154 -2.42 -4.76 2.22
N GLU A 155 -2.43 -5.58 1.17
CA GLU A 155 -3.66 -5.97 0.49
C GLU A 155 -4.56 -6.85 1.35
N ILE A 156 -3.99 -7.88 1.98
CA ILE A 156 -4.72 -8.74 2.90
C ILE A 156 -5.21 -7.94 4.10
N ALA A 157 -4.35 -7.12 4.71
CA ALA A 157 -4.72 -6.28 5.84
C ALA A 157 -5.86 -5.32 5.49
N ALA A 158 -5.82 -4.68 4.31
CA ALA A 158 -6.85 -3.74 3.89
C ALA A 158 -8.22 -4.42 3.75
N GLN A 159 -8.26 -5.64 3.23
CA GLN A 159 -9.48 -6.43 3.12
C GLN A 159 -9.99 -6.87 4.49
N GLU A 160 -9.15 -7.58 5.24
CA GLU A 160 -9.52 -8.17 6.53
C GLU A 160 -9.90 -7.12 7.59
N LEU A 161 -9.24 -5.96 7.61
CA LEU A 161 -9.63 -4.86 8.50
C LEU A 161 -10.96 -4.21 8.08
N CYS A 162 -11.20 -4.07 6.77
CA CYS A 162 -12.46 -3.56 6.26
C CYS A 162 -13.61 -4.49 6.67
N ASP A 163 -13.44 -5.80 6.44
CA ASP A 163 -14.42 -6.82 6.81
C ASP A 163 -14.62 -6.88 8.33
N ALA A 164 -13.55 -6.88 9.12
CA ALA A 164 -13.63 -6.86 10.58
C ALA A 164 -14.39 -5.63 11.11
N SER A 165 -14.28 -4.47 10.45
CA SER A 165 -15.03 -3.28 10.85
C SER A 165 -16.54 -3.43 10.59
N LEU A 166 -16.92 -4.05 9.47
CA LEU A 166 -18.30 -4.36 9.14
C LEU A 166 -18.87 -5.44 10.07
N ASP A 167 -18.11 -6.48 10.37
CA ASP A 167 -18.48 -7.51 11.34
C ASP A 167 -18.67 -6.91 12.73
N HIS A 168 -17.79 -6.00 13.14
CA HIS A 168 -17.94 -5.29 14.40
C HIS A 168 -19.25 -4.50 14.45
N MET A 169 -19.61 -3.82 13.36
CA MET A 169 -20.87 -3.12 13.21
C MET A 169 -22.09 -4.06 13.30
N MET A 170 -22.02 -5.22 12.66
CA MET A 170 -23.10 -6.21 12.73
C MET A 170 -23.29 -6.80 14.13
N ILE A 171 -22.19 -7.00 14.87
CA ILE A 171 -22.22 -7.51 16.25
C ILE A 171 -22.69 -6.42 17.23
N LYS A 172 -22.17 -5.21 17.08
CA LYS A 172 -22.52 -4.04 17.88
C LYS A 172 -23.55 -3.22 17.13
N GLN A 173 -24.82 -3.55 17.32
CA GLN A 173 -26.02 -2.91 16.73
C GLN A 173 -26.15 -1.37 16.96
N GLU A 174 -25.12 -0.72 17.50
CA GLU A 174 -25.01 0.71 17.73
C GLU A 174 -24.07 1.41 16.74
N TRP A 175 -23.26 0.66 15.97
CA TRP A 175 -22.40 1.24 14.95
C TRP A 175 -23.15 1.47 13.64
N GLU A 176 -22.87 2.60 13.01
CA GLU A 176 -23.24 2.88 11.63
C GLU A 176 -22.04 2.71 10.70
N LEU A 177 -22.28 2.72 9.38
CA LEU A 177 -21.21 2.68 8.39
C LEU A 177 -20.21 3.84 8.53
N ALA A 178 -20.67 4.98 9.03
CA ALA A 178 -19.81 6.10 9.41
C ALA A 178 -18.81 5.72 10.51
N ASP A 179 -19.21 4.93 11.51
CA ASP A 179 -18.32 4.48 12.59
C ASP A 179 -17.26 3.51 12.08
N CYS A 180 -17.60 2.63 11.12
CA CYS A 180 -16.62 1.77 10.46
C CYS A 180 -15.52 2.61 9.79
N LEU A 181 -15.92 3.62 9.01
CA LEU A 181 -14.99 4.52 8.34
C LEU A 181 -14.11 5.30 9.34
N VAL A 182 -14.76 5.89 10.35
CA VAL A 182 -14.11 6.68 11.40
C VAL A 182 -13.13 5.81 12.21
N SER A 183 -13.47 4.56 12.47
CA SER A 183 -12.62 3.63 13.22
C SER A 183 -11.33 3.31 12.47
N LEU A 184 -11.41 3.00 11.17
CA LEU A 184 -10.26 2.66 10.34
C LEU A 184 -9.36 3.88 10.09
N SER A 185 -9.97 5.01 9.74
CA SER A 185 -9.22 6.25 9.47
C SER A 185 -8.62 6.83 10.75
N GLY A 186 -9.35 6.80 11.86
CA GLY A 186 -8.86 7.20 13.17
C GLY A 186 -7.73 6.29 13.69
N ALA A 187 -7.83 4.97 13.46
CA ALA A 187 -6.76 4.03 13.78
C ALA A 187 -5.47 4.35 12.98
N ALA A 188 -5.58 4.71 11.71
CA ALA A 188 -4.44 5.14 10.91
C ALA A 188 -3.72 6.34 11.54
N GLY A 189 -4.48 7.37 11.95
CA GLY A 189 -3.95 8.55 12.64
C GLY A 189 -3.32 8.20 14.00
N HIS A 190 -3.94 7.31 14.76
CA HIS A 190 -3.45 6.85 16.05
C HIS A 190 -2.10 6.12 15.94
N TYR A 191 -1.98 5.15 15.02
CA TYR A 191 -0.74 4.40 14.84
C TYR A 191 0.39 5.24 14.25
N LEU A 192 0.06 6.16 13.33
CA LEU A 192 1.05 7.10 12.79
C LEU A 192 1.58 8.04 13.89
N SER A 193 0.69 8.54 14.75
CA SER A 193 1.07 9.35 15.90
C SER A 193 2.02 8.59 16.84
N LYS A 194 1.72 7.33 17.15
CA LYS A 194 2.61 6.49 17.98
C LYS A 194 3.99 6.30 17.35
N ASP A 195 4.05 6.07 16.04
CA ASP A 195 5.33 5.98 15.30
C ASP A 195 6.14 7.27 15.44
N HIS A 196 5.49 8.41 15.21
CA HIS A 196 6.11 9.72 15.27
C HIS A 196 6.57 10.08 16.69
N SER A 197 5.78 9.81 17.73
CA SER A 197 6.18 10.02 19.13
C SER A 197 7.41 9.17 19.46
N GLY A 198 7.37 7.89 19.11
CA GLY A 198 8.47 6.96 19.39
C GLY A 198 9.77 7.30 18.64
N ARG A 199 9.70 8.02 17.52
CA ARG A 199 10.88 8.56 16.81
C ARG A 199 11.35 9.89 17.40
N ALA A 200 10.43 10.80 17.73
CA ALA A 200 10.73 12.10 18.33
C ALA A 200 11.43 12.01 19.70
N GLU A 201 11.21 10.91 20.42
CA GLU A 201 11.92 10.58 21.67
C GLU A 201 13.37 10.13 21.45
N LYS A 202 13.73 9.64 20.26
CA LYS A 202 15.04 9.00 19.98
C LYS A 202 16.12 9.98 19.56
N SER A 203 15.81 11.04 18.79
CA SER A 203 16.79 12.08 18.47
C SER A 203 16.18 13.44 18.10
N PRO A 204 16.91 14.56 18.28
CA PRO A 204 16.47 15.90 17.82
C PRO A 204 16.35 16.01 16.29
N GLU A 205 17.12 15.24 15.53
CA GLU A 205 17.07 15.21 14.06
C GLU A 205 15.79 14.50 13.57
N ASP A 206 15.36 13.45 14.28
CA ASP A 206 14.09 12.76 14.01
C ASP A 206 12.86 13.64 14.27
N ARG A 207 12.95 14.62 15.20
CA ARG A 207 11.87 15.60 15.43
C ARG A 207 11.65 16.52 14.23
N LEU A 208 12.72 16.88 13.53
CA LEU A 208 12.63 17.69 12.31
C LEU A 208 11.94 16.90 11.18
N TYR A 209 12.12 15.58 11.18
CA TYR A 209 11.52 14.66 10.22
C TYR A 209 10.01 14.48 10.47
N VAL A 210 9.57 14.43 11.74
CA VAL A 210 8.16 14.24 12.14
C VAL A 210 7.26 15.43 11.77
N GLY A 211 7.82 16.64 11.63
CA GLY A 211 7.08 17.85 11.28
C GLY A 211 6.09 18.31 12.36
N GLU A 212 5.92 19.62 12.51
CA GLU A 212 4.91 20.19 13.42
C GLU A 212 3.63 20.53 12.63
N PHE A 213 2.46 20.27 13.24
CA PHE A 213 1.20 20.84 12.78
C PHE A 213 1.27 22.37 12.92
N THR A 214 1.48 23.08 11.81
CA THR A 214 1.57 24.55 11.79
C THR A 214 0.41 25.12 10.98
N GLY A 215 -0.68 25.48 11.68
CA GLY A 215 -1.91 25.92 11.05
C GLY A 215 -2.57 24.80 10.23
N MET A 216 -2.72 25.00 8.91
CA MET A 216 -3.26 23.99 7.98
C MET A 216 -2.18 23.08 7.36
N ARG A 217 -0.91 23.18 7.77
CA ARG A 217 0.16 22.31 7.26
C ARG A 217 0.25 21.02 8.05
N PHE A 218 0.00 19.92 7.36
CA PHE A 218 0.21 18.56 7.87
C PHE A 218 1.70 18.19 7.81
N PRO A 219 2.17 17.30 8.70
CA PRO A 219 3.40 16.56 8.49
C PRO A 219 3.42 15.86 7.13
N VAL A 220 4.56 15.85 6.45
CA VAL A 220 4.69 15.21 5.12
C VAL A 220 4.24 13.75 5.17
N GLN A 221 4.62 13.00 6.20
CA GLN A 221 4.25 11.60 6.34
C GLN A 221 2.75 11.40 6.61
N PHE A 222 2.09 12.37 7.25
CA PHE A 222 0.63 12.34 7.41
C PHE A 222 -0.04 12.49 6.04
N ASP A 223 0.43 13.43 5.23
CA ASP A 223 -0.05 13.62 3.86
C ASP A 223 0.16 12.37 2.99
N GLU A 224 1.30 11.70 3.10
CA GLU A 224 1.57 10.46 2.37
C GLU A 224 0.61 9.32 2.76
N VAL A 225 0.27 9.18 4.05
CA VAL A 225 -0.70 8.16 4.51
C VAL A 225 -2.13 8.53 4.08
N VAL A 226 -2.49 9.82 4.09
CA VAL A 226 -3.77 10.29 3.51
C VAL A 226 -3.83 10.00 2.00
N TYR A 227 -2.70 10.14 1.30
CA TYR A 227 -2.62 9.82 -0.12
C TYR A 227 -2.84 8.32 -0.38
N VAL A 228 -2.32 7.42 0.46
CA VAL A 228 -2.62 5.98 0.40
C VAL A 228 -4.13 5.73 0.50
N MET A 229 -4.80 6.31 1.50
CA MET A 229 -6.25 6.19 1.68
C MET A 229 -7.03 6.72 0.46
N THR A 230 -6.63 7.88 -0.04
CA THR A 230 -7.25 8.56 -1.19
C THR A 230 -7.15 7.72 -2.46
N ARG A 231 -5.96 7.21 -2.75
CA ARG A 231 -5.69 6.39 -3.93
C ARG A 231 -6.43 5.07 -3.88
N GLU A 232 -6.49 4.44 -2.72
CA GLU A 232 -7.25 3.21 -2.52
C GLU A 232 -8.75 3.42 -2.75
N ALA A 233 -9.33 4.52 -2.27
CA ALA A 233 -10.73 4.85 -2.56
C ALA A 233 -10.98 5.13 -4.05
N ALA A 234 -10.09 5.88 -4.70
CA ALA A 234 -10.17 6.18 -6.13
C ALA A 234 -10.08 4.89 -6.97
N ARG A 235 -9.23 3.94 -6.56
CA ARG A 235 -9.09 2.62 -7.18
C ARG A 235 -10.40 1.82 -7.21
N HIS A 236 -11.25 2.01 -6.20
CA HIS A 236 -12.56 1.37 -6.08
C HIS A 236 -13.71 2.23 -6.62
N GLY A 237 -13.40 3.24 -7.45
CA GLY A 237 -14.41 3.99 -8.23
C GLY A 237 -14.97 5.24 -7.56
N VAL A 238 -14.43 5.66 -6.41
CA VAL A 238 -14.82 6.93 -5.80
C VAL A 238 -14.29 8.09 -6.65
N THR A 239 -15.18 9.01 -7.06
CA THR A 239 -14.81 10.13 -7.94
C THR A 239 -13.68 10.98 -7.34
N ASN A 240 -12.67 11.31 -8.13
CA ASN A 240 -11.64 12.28 -7.73
C ASN A 240 -12.25 13.69 -7.78
N GLY A 241 -12.77 14.18 -6.65
CA GLY A 241 -13.09 15.59 -6.48
C GLY A 241 -11.82 16.44 -6.37
N GLU A 242 -11.96 17.76 -6.56
CA GLU A 242 -10.89 18.71 -6.24
C GLU A 242 -10.54 18.59 -4.74
N ASP A 243 -9.24 18.56 -4.45
CA ASP A 243 -8.60 18.48 -3.12
C ASP A 243 -9.46 17.92 -1.97
N TRP A 244 -9.15 16.71 -1.50
CA TRP A 244 -9.84 16.03 -0.39
C TRP A 244 -9.87 16.85 0.91
N ARG A 245 -9.02 17.89 1.00
CA ARG A 245 -8.95 18.85 2.09
C ARG A 245 -10.02 19.94 2.03
N GLY A 246 -10.60 20.19 0.87
CA GLY A 246 -11.56 21.28 0.62
C GLY A 246 -12.91 21.14 1.34
N GLY A 247 -13.23 19.95 1.86
CA GLY A 247 -14.46 19.68 2.59
C GLY A 247 -14.33 19.64 4.12
N LEU A 248 -13.14 19.91 4.68
CA LEU A 248 -12.98 19.98 6.13
C LEU A 248 -13.76 21.18 6.69
N ALA A 249 -14.50 20.96 7.78
CA ALA A 249 -15.22 22.03 8.47
C ALA A 249 -14.25 23.17 8.83
N ALA A 250 -14.59 24.39 8.41
CA ALA A 250 -13.74 25.56 8.60
C ALA A 250 -13.68 25.96 10.08
N ASN A 251 -12.81 25.39 10.91
CA ASN A 251 -12.53 25.74 12.31
C ASN A 251 -13.74 25.92 13.28
N ASP A 252 -14.98 25.76 12.82
CA ASP A 252 -16.21 26.09 13.54
C ASP A 252 -16.77 24.88 14.31
N CYS A 253 -16.24 23.68 14.07
CA CYS A 253 -16.54 22.50 14.87
C CYS A 253 -15.48 22.31 15.97
N PRO A 254 -15.89 22.03 17.23
CA PRO A 254 -14.94 21.66 18.27
C PRO A 254 -14.19 20.39 17.87
N ALA A 255 -12.90 20.35 18.19
CA ALA A 255 -12.07 19.16 18.04
C ALA A 255 -12.73 17.98 18.78
N TYR A 256 -13.11 16.95 18.02
CA TYR A 256 -13.72 15.73 18.57
C TYR A 256 -13.02 14.51 17.99
N ALA A 257 -12.05 13.99 18.74
CA ALA A 257 -11.37 12.77 18.37
C ALA A 257 -12.28 11.55 18.68
N PRO A 258 -12.45 10.62 17.72
CA PRO A 258 -13.27 9.42 17.87
C PRO A 258 -12.58 8.34 18.74
N VAL A 259 -12.16 8.72 19.95
CA VAL A 259 -11.29 7.90 20.81
C VAL A 259 -11.95 6.57 21.17
N ASP A 260 -13.24 6.57 21.50
CA ASP A 260 -13.93 5.36 21.95
C ASP A 260 -14.14 4.36 20.81
N VAL A 261 -14.52 4.86 19.62
CA VAL A 261 -14.68 4.07 18.40
C VAL A 261 -13.34 3.42 17.99
N VAL A 262 -12.26 4.19 18.01
CA VAL A 262 -10.92 3.66 17.67
C VAL A 262 -10.43 2.68 18.74
N LYS A 263 -10.67 2.95 20.03
CA LYS A 263 -10.31 2.02 21.11
C LYS A 263 -11.05 0.70 21.01
N SER A 264 -12.32 0.69 20.60
CA SER A 264 -13.05 -0.57 20.40
C SER A 264 -12.57 -1.36 19.19
N PHE A 265 -12.01 -0.69 18.17
CA PHE A 265 -11.50 -1.35 16.97
C PHE A 265 -10.02 -1.77 17.05
N SER A 266 -9.20 -1.07 17.83
CA SER A 266 -7.76 -1.33 17.96
C SER A 266 -7.39 -2.81 18.28
N PRO A 267 -8.17 -3.57 19.08
CA PRO A 267 -7.88 -4.99 19.31
C PRO A 267 -7.87 -5.85 18.03
N TYR A 268 -8.66 -5.50 17.01
CA TYR A 268 -8.64 -6.20 15.72
C TYR A 268 -7.32 -5.91 14.98
N CYS A 269 -6.89 -4.65 14.95
CA CYS A 269 -5.60 -4.27 14.37
C CYS A 269 -4.43 -4.95 15.09
N ASP A 270 -4.43 -4.90 16.43
CA ASP A 270 -3.37 -5.45 17.28
C ASP A 270 -3.33 -7.00 17.28
N SER A 271 -4.37 -7.67 16.77
CA SER A 271 -4.41 -9.13 16.64
C SER A 271 -4.06 -9.59 15.22
N LEU A 272 -4.58 -8.93 14.19
CA LEU A 272 -4.38 -9.30 12.78
C LEU A 272 -2.99 -8.92 12.25
N LEU A 273 -2.59 -7.66 12.41
CA LEU A 273 -1.41 -7.12 11.75
C LEU A 273 -0.08 -7.78 12.17
N PRO A 274 0.12 -8.24 13.43
CA PRO A 274 1.27 -9.06 13.78
C PRO A 274 1.33 -10.40 13.05
N ILE A 275 0.17 -11.01 12.75
CA ILE A 275 0.10 -12.31 12.03
C ILE A 275 0.60 -12.12 10.59
N LEU A 276 0.29 -10.98 9.99
CA LEU A 276 0.81 -10.55 8.67
C LEU A 276 2.26 -10.04 8.73
N ARG A 277 2.95 -10.18 9.87
CA ARG A 277 4.34 -9.76 10.09
C ARG A 277 4.60 -8.28 9.82
N MET A 278 3.61 -7.44 10.05
CA MET A 278 3.74 -6.00 9.87
C MET A 278 4.38 -5.38 11.11
N ASP A 279 5.33 -4.47 10.91
CA ASP A 279 5.94 -3.72 12.01
C ASP A 279 4.91 -2.76 12.62
N LYS A 280 5.02 -2.45 13.92
CA LYS A 280 4.12 -1.47 14.53
C LYS A 280 4.43 -0.05 14.04
N GLY A 281 3.43 0.83 14.11
CA GLY A 281 3.59 2.24 13.77
C GLY A 281 3.22 2.51 12.32
N CYS A 282 4.19 2.89 11.48
CA CYS A 282 3.92 3.34 10.12
C CYS A 282 3.24 2.27 9.23
N ASP A 283 3.58 0.99 9.37
CA ASP A 283 2.90 -0.08 8.61
C ASP A 283 1.44 -0.25 9.02
N TYR A 284 1.15 -0.18 10.32
CA TYR A 284 -0.23 -0.25 10.82
C TYR A 284 -1.02 0.96 10.33
N ALA A 285 -0.40 2.14 10.33
CA ALA A 285 -1.02 3.35 9.80
C ALA A 285 -1.39 3.20 8.32
N VAL A 286 -0.47 2.68 7.50
CA VAL A 286 -0.70 2.43 6.07
C VAL A 286 -1.77 1.36 5.85
N ALA A 287 -1.75 0.26 6.60
CA ALA A 287 -2.77 -0.78 6.54
C ALA A 287 -4.17 -0.25 6.85
N CYS A 288 -4.31 0.48 7.96
CA CYS A 288 -5.58 1.09 8.37
C CYS A 288 -6.04 2.17 7.39
N ALA A 289 -5.13 2.98 6.84
CA ALA A 289 -5.45 4.00 5.85
C ALA A 289 -5.96 3.38 4.54
N LYS A 290 -5.35 2.28 4.11
CA LYS A 290 -5.79 1.52 2.95
C LYS A 290 -7.14 0.86 3.20
N ALA A 291 -7.35 0.22 4.36
CA ALA A 291 -8.66 -0.29 4.76
C ALA A 291 -9.73 0.82 4.78
N ALA A 292 -9.40 2.01 5.31
CA ALA A 292 -10.28 3.17 5.29
C ALA A 292 -10.62 3.61 3.85
N GLY A 293 -9.65 3.60 2.93
CA GLY A 293 -9.90 3.89 1.51
C GLY A 293 -10.91 2.93 0.88
N ARG A 294 -10.82 1.63 1.19
CA ARG A 294 -11.84 0.64 0.78
C ARG A 294 -13.20 0.95 1.41
N MET A 295 -13.23 1.27 2.70
CA MET A 295 -14.48 1.63 3.38
C MET A 295 -15.13 2.89 2.81
N ILE A 296 -14.35 3.90 2.39
CA ILE A 296 -14.87 5.07 1.66
C ILE A 296 -15.59 4.61 0.38
N ALA A 297 -15.02 3.67 -0.37
CA ALA A 297 -15.68 3.13 -1.55
C ALA A 297 -16.93 2.31 -1.23
N VAL A 298 -16.94 1.57 -0.12
CA VAL A 298 -18.14 0.85 0.36
C VAL A 298 -19.27 1.83 0.69
N VAL A 299 -18.99 2.92 1.40
CA VAL A 299 -20.04 3.87 1.83
C VAL A 299 -20.44 4.89 0.76
N SER A 300 -19.55 5.15 -0.21
CA SER A 300 -19.74 6.22 -1.21
C SER A 300 -19.83 5.73 -2.65
N GLY A 301 -19.75 4.42 -2.89
CA GLY A 301 -19.93 3.82 -4.20
C GLY A 301 -21.40 3.69 -4.61
N GLY A 302 -21.63 3.47 -5.90
CA GLY A 302 -22.96 3.20 -6.46
C GLY A 302 -23.75 4.45 -6.90
N GLU A 303 -24.93 4.20 -7.49
CA GLU A 303 -25.85 5.27 -7.93
C GLU A 303 -26.53 5.97 -6.74
N GLU A 304 -26.76 5.25 -5.65
CA GLU A 304 -27.33 5.74 -4.39
C GLU A 304 -26.35 5.47 -3.24
N PRO A 305 -25.35 6.35 -3.02
CA PRO A 305 -24.38 6.16 -1.94
C PRO A 305 -25.03 6.39 -0.57
N GLU A 306 -24.72 5.53 0.40
CA GLU A 306 -25.15 5.71 1.79
C GLU A 306 -24.61 7.02 2.38
N ILE A 307 -23.32 7.30 2.11
CA ILE A 307 -22.65 8.54 2.48
C ILE A 307 -22.06 9.14 1.21
N ALA A 308 -22.53 10.33 0.83
CA ALA A 308 -22.01 11.02 -0.34
C ALA A 308 -20.47 11.20 -0.27
N PRO A 309 -19.73 11.04 -1.38
CA PRO A 309 -18.27 11.22 -1.40
C PRO A 309 -17.78 12.56 -0.82
N VAL A 310 -18.60 13.62 -0.94
CA VAL A 310 -18.30 14.95 -0.39
C VAL A 310 -18.39 15.01 1.15
N ILE A 311 -18.93 13.98 1.79
CA ILE A 311 -19.07 13.84 3.26
C ILE A 311 -18.11 12.78 3.79
N SER A 312 -18.02 11.61 3.16
CA SER A 312 -17.18 10.51 3.64
C SER A 312 -15.69 10.86 3.65
N LYS A 313 -15.20 11.57 2.62
CA LYS A 313 -13.78 11.94 2.53
C LYS A 313 -13.36 12.92 3.63
N PRO A 314 -14.08 14.05 3.85
CA PRO A 314 -13.77 14.92 4.98
C PRO A 314 -13.96 14.24 6.33
N LEU A 315 -14.95 13.36 6.47
CA LEU A 315 -15.17 12.59 7.70
C LEU A 315 -13.96 11.71 8.05
N ALA A 316 -13.45 10.96 7.06
CA ALA A 316 -12.26 10.14 7.23
C ALA A 316 -11.04 11.02 7.61
N LEU A 317 -10.78 12.08 6.83
CA LEU A 317 -9.65 12.97 7.07
C LEU A 317 -9.72 13.64 8.45
N ALA A 318 -10.90 14.07 8.88
CA ALA A 318 -11.11 14.65 10.21
C ALA A 318 -10.84 13.61 11.32
N ALA A 319 -11.35 12.39 11.18
CA ALA A 319 -11.12 11.31 12.14
C ALA A 319 -9.62 10.99 12.29
N MET A 320 -8.91 10.84 11.17
CA MET A 320 -7.47 10.59 11.15
C MET A 320 -6.68 11.74 11.79
N MET A 321 -7.00 12.98 11.41
CA MET A 321 -6.35 14.19 11.92
C MET A 321 -6.55 14.37 13.43
N GLU A 322 -7.78 14.26 13.91
CA GLU A 322 -8.10 14.48 15.32
C GLU A 322 -7.54 13.35 16.21
N MET A 323 -7.54 12.10 15.72
CA MET A 323 -6.87 11.00 16.42
C MET A 323 -5.35 11.16 16.45
N TYR A 324 -4.75 11.62 15.36
CA TYR A 324 -3.31 11.89 15.31
C TYR A 324 -2.95 12.96 16.35
N LYS A 325 -3.64 14.11 16.35
CA LYS A 325 -3.40 15.20 17.31
C LYS A 325 -3.62 14.76 18.76
N SER A 326 -4.70 14.03 19.02
CA SER A 326 -5.04 13.59 20.38
C SER A 326 -4.10 12.53 20.92
N SER A 327 -3.46 11.75 20.05
CA SER A 327 -2.47 10.74 20.43
C SER A 327 -1.04 11.31 20.56
N MET A 328 -0.82 12.55 20.12
CA MET A 328 0.43 13.31 20.29
C MET A 328 0.46 14.11 21.61
N ALA A 329 -0.72 14.47 22.13
CA ALA A 329 -0.90 15.28 23.34
C ALA A 329 -0.77 14.43 24.62
#